data_AF-A0A3M1AR79-F1
#
_entry.id   AF-A0A3M1AR79-F1
#
_cell.length_a   1.000
_cell.length_b   1.000
_cell.length_c   1.000
_cell.angle_alpha   90.00
_cell.angle_beta   90.00
_cell.angle_gamma   90.00
#
_symmetry.space_group_name_H-M   'P 1'
#
loop_
_entity.id
_entity.type
_entity.pdbx_description
1 polymer ?
#
loop_
_entity_poly.entity_id
_entity_poly.type
_entity_poly.pdbx_seq_one_letter_code
_entity_poly.pdbx_strand_id
1 'polypeptide(L)'
;GDKGEPRPVAFAGYVMLNDDTAQDIFDIPELLIGGDTRYGLGWMKRVACSEATDFFGRSVQLSGNDPVIETKEVLAHTLPIHSHNFVGSYEQLAMWDFGVLSVGHLTWMPGSAVHSGATRWLIREDSLWERSH
;
A
#
# COMPACT_ATOMS: atom_id res chain seq x y z
N GLY A 1 6.68 -2.47 -33.72
CA GLY A 1 7.46 -1.79 -32.67
C GLY A 1 8.17 -2.86 -31.89
N ASP A 2 9.48 -2.79 -31.78
CA ASP A 2 10.27 -3.80 -31.06
C ASP A 2 9.78 -3.92 -29.62
N LYS A 3 9.36 -5.13 -29.24
CA LYS A 3 9.09 -5.47 -27.84
C LYS A 3 10.46 -5.66 -27.19
N GLY A 4 10.95 -4.63 -26.50
CA GLY A 4 12.18 -4.73 -25.72
C GLY A 4 12.08 -5.86 -24.68
N GLU A 5 13.19 -6.55 -24.46
CA GLU A 5 13.34 -7.52 -23.37
C GLU A 5 12.92 -6.90 -22.02
N PRO A 6 12.11 -7.60 -21.20
CA PRO A 6 11.73 -7.13 -19.88
C PRO A 6 12.98 -6.84 -19.03
N ARG A 7 13.07 -5.64 -18.48
CA ARG A 7 14.15 -5.29 -17.54
C ARG A 7 13.65 -5.39 -16.11
N PRO A 8 14.44 -5.95 -15.18
CA PRO A 8 14.09 -5.93 -13.77
C PRO A 8 13.87 -4.48 -13.29
N VAL A 9 12.82 -4.28 -12.50
CA VAL A 9 12.55 -3.02 -11.80
C VAL A 9 12.75 -3.24 -10.30
N ALA A 10 13.31 -2.23 -9.63
CA ALA A 10 13.41 -2.27 -8.18
C ALA A 10 12.07 -1.86 -7.56
N PHE A 11 11.65 -2.58 -6.54
CA PHE A 11 10.53 -2.21 -5.69
C PHE A 11 11.06 -1.84 -4.30
N ALA A 12 10.56 -0.74 -3.76
CA ALA A 12 10.81 -0.31 -2.41
C ALA A 12 9.46 -0.16 -1.70
N GLY A 13 9.38 -0.65 -0.47
CA GLY A 13 8.17 -0.64 0.31
C GLY A 13 8.46 -0.94 1.76
N TYR A 14 7.39 -1.04 2.53
CA TYR A 14 7.45 -1.29 3.97
C TYR A 14 6.56 -2.47 4.29
N VAL A 15 6.97 -3.22 5.32
CA VAL A 15 6.13 -4.21 5.98
C VAL A 15 5.98 -3.74 7.41
N MET A 16 4.75 -3.60 7.87
CA MET A 16 4.42 -3.23 9.25
C MET A 16 4.07 -4.52 9.99
N LEU A 17 4.76 -4.78 11.09
CA LEU A 17 4.65 -6.02 11.85
C LEU A 17 4.24 -5.68 13.28
N ASN A 18 3.37 -6.52 13.86
CA ASN A 18 3.10 -6.48 15.29
C ASN A 18 4.29 -7.08 16.06
N ASP A 19 4.47 -6.66 17.32
CA ASP A 19 5.56 -7.13 18.18
C ASP A 19 5.55 -8.66 18.36
N ASP A 20 4.37 -9.29 18.30
CA ASP A 20 4.19 -10.74 18.42
C ASP A 20 4.48 -11.51 17.11
N THR A 21 4.83 -10.82 16.02
CA THR A 21 5.06 -11.46 14.73
C THR A 21 6.36 -12.27 14.76
N ALA A 22 6.28 -13.51 14.27
CA ALA A 22 7.44 -14.38 14.16
C ALA A 22 8.49 -13.76 13.23
N GLN A 23 9.74 -13.69 13.71
CA GLN A 23 10.83 -13.01 13.02
C GLN A 23 11.33 -13.78 11.79
N ASP A 24 10.96 -15.05 11.64
CA ASP A 24 11.22 -15.88 10.47
C ASP A 24 10.44 -15.43 9.23
N ILE A 25 9.50 -14.49 9.36
CA ILE A 25 8.92 -13.77 8.21
C ILE A 25 10.02 -13.08 7.39
N PHE A 26 11.10 -12.67 8.05
CA PHE A 26 12.28 -12.14 7.40
C PHE A 26 13.19 -13.21 6.79
N ASP A 27 12.87 -14.50 6.84
CA ASP A 27 13.62 -15.52 6.11
C ASP A 27 13.05 -15.79 4.73
N ILE A 28 11.86 -15.25 4.42
CA ILE A 28 11.21 -15.36 3.10
C ILE A 28 12.02 -14.55 2.07
N PRO A 29 12.71 -15.22 1.11
CA PRO A 29 13.62 -14.53 0.20
C PRO A 29 12.91 -13.96 -1.03
N GLU A 30 11.73 -14.50 -1.33
CA GLU A 30 10.98 -14.25 -2.56
C GLU A 30 9.51 -14.05 -2.25
N LEU A 31 8.91 -13.05 -2.90
CA LEU A 31 7.50 -12.72 -2.81
C LEU A 31 6.90 -12.75 -4.21
N LEU A 32 5.63 -13.14 -4.31
CA LEU A 32 4.86 -13.04 -5.55
C LEU A 32 3.82 -11.93 -5.35
N ILE A 33 3.91 -10.87 -6.13
CA ILE A 33 2.98 -9.74 -6.10
C ILE A 33 2.33 -9.59 -7.48
N GLY A 34 1.09 -10.06 -7.58
CA GLY A 34 0.30 -10.00 -8.80
C GLY A 34 0.98 -10.63 -10.02
N GLY A 35 0.54 -10.24 -11.20
CA GLY A 35 1.11 -10.69 -12.47
C GLY A 35 0.73 -12.12 -12.86
N ASP A 36 1.14 -12.51 -14.07
CA ASP A 36 1.01 -13.89 -14.53
C ASP A 36 2.22 -14.70 -14.07
N THR A 37 2.05 -15.35 -12.92
CA THR A 37 3.11 -16.13 -12.26
C THR A 37 3.61 -17.29 -13.12
N ARG A 38 2.82 -17.76 -14.10
CA ARG A 38 3.22 -18.81 -15.06
C ARG A 38 4.37 -18.37 -15.97
N TYR A 39 4.51 -17.07 -16.19
CA TYR A 39 5.57 -16.49 -17.01
C TYR A 39 6.63 -15.75 -16.18
N GLY A 40 6.68 -16.00 -14.86
CA GLY A 40 7.62 -15.34 -13.96
C GLY A 40 7.33 -13.87 -13.69
N LEU A 41 6.15 -13.36 -14.09
CA LEU A 41 5.73 -12.00 -13.77
C LEU A 41 5.29 -11.92 -12.31
N GLY A 42 5.60 -10.81 -11.65
CA GLY A 42 5.26 -10.57 -10.23
C GLY A 42 6.22 -11.21 -9.23
N TRP A 43 7.23 -11.96 -9.69
CA TRP A 43 8.28 -12.48 -8.82
C TRP A 43 9.20 -11.35 -8.36
N MET A 44 9.37 -11.26 -7.04
CA MET A 44 10.26 -10.31 -6.40
C MET A 44 11.24 -11.06 -5.51
N LYS A 45 12.53 -10.72 -5.64
CA LYS A 45 13.57 -11.18 -4.73
C LYS A 45 13.94 -10.05 -3.80
N ARG A 46 13.97 -10.33 -2.50
CA ARG A 46 14.39 -9.34 -1.52
C ARG A 46 15.91 -9.15 -1.60
N VAL A 47 16.31 -7.89 -1.80
CA VAL A 47 17.73 -7.50 -1.91
C VAL A 47 18.27 -6.86 -0.64
N ALA A 48 17.42 -6.16 0.12
CA ALA A 48 17.74 -5.53 1.39
C ALA A 48 16.47 -5.40 2.23
N CYS A 49 16.63 -5.41 3.55
CA CYS A 49 15.57 -5.14 4.52
C CYS A 49 16.24 -4.58 5.77
N SER A 50 15.68 -3.51 6.31
CA SER A 50 16.17 -2.88 7.53
C SER A 50 14.99 -2.24 8.25
N GLU A 51 15.14 -2.02 9.56
CA GLU A 51 14.19 -1.20 10.31
C GLU A 51 14.10 0.21 9.72
N ALA A 52 12.91 0.80 9.80
CA ALA A 52 12.63 2.14 9.34
C ALA A 52 11.93 2.96 10.42
N THR A 53 12.28 4.25 10.51
CA THR A 53 11.69 5.19 11.48
C THR A 53 10.60 6.06 10.88
N ASP A 54 10.42 6.02 9.56
CA ASP A 54 9.43 6.78 8.81
C ASP A 54 8.86 5.95 7.65
N PHE A 55 7.72 6.38 7.12
CA PHE A 55 7.06 5.78 5.96
C PHE A 55 7.12 6.74 4.77
N PHE A 56 8.05 6.52 3.83
CA PHE A 56 8.32 7.42 2.70
C PHE A 56 8.52 8.89 3.12
N GLY A 57 9.25 9.13 4.21
CA GLY A 57 9.47 10.46 4.77
C GLY A 57 8.25 11.07 5.46
N ARG A 58 7.29 10.23 5.89
CA ARG A 58 6.12 10.63 6.69
C ARG A 58 6.19 10.03 8.09
N SER A 59 5.68 10.78 9.07
CA SER A 59 5.53 10.27 10.44
C SER A 59 4.53 9.13 10.47
N VAL A 60 4.91 8.04 11.15
CA VAL A 60 4.08 6.86 11.33
C VAL A 60 3.95 6.56 12.82
N GLN A 61 2.72 6.31 13.27
CA GLN A 61 2.40 5.89 14.63
C GLN A 61 2.02 4.41 14.61
N LEU A 62 2.80 3.60 15.34
CA LEU A 62 2.65 2.15 15.43
C LEU A 62 2.19 1.65 16.81
N SER A 63 1.85 2.56 17.74
CA SER A 63 1.50 2.20 19.12
C SER A 63 0.06 1.69 19.30
N GLY A 64 -0.75 1.69 18.25
CA GLY A 64 -2.13 1.18 18.25
C GLY A 64 -2.23 -0.17 17.54
N ASN A 65 -3.46 -0.68 17.40
CA ASN A 65 -3.71 -1.92 16.67
C ASN A 65 -3.42 -1.78 15.17
N ASP A 66 -3.66 -0.59 14.62
CA ASP A 66 -3.48 -0.28 13.21
C ASP A 66 -2.44 0.84 13.06
N PRO A 67 -1.54 0.75 12.06
CA PRO A 67 -0.62 1.82 11.74
C PRO A 67 -1.34 3.09 11.29
N VAL A 68 -0.87 4.24 11.77
CA VAL A 68 -1.42 5.55 11.39
C VAL A 68 -0.34 6.43 10.78
N ILE A 69 -0.60 6.98 9.59
CA ILE A 69 0.31 7.91 8.91
C ILE A 69 -0.29 9.32 8.92
N GLU A 70 0.52 10.31 9.29
CA GLU A 70 0.12 11.72 9.17
C GLU A 70 0.65 12.32 7.86
N THR A 71 -0.27 12.66 6.95
CA THR A 71 0.07 13.25 5.65
C THR A 71 -1.12 14.02 5.05
N LYS A 72 -0.81 14.96 4.15
CA LYS A 72 -1.81 15.69 3.36
C LYS A 72 -2.27 14.88 2.14
N GLU A 73 -1.32 14.20 1.50
CA GLU A 73 -1.49 13.38 0.30
C GLU A 73 -1.51 11.90 0.70
N VAL A 74 -2.49 11.15 0.18
CA VAL A 74 -2.62 9.71 0.45
C VAL A 74 -1.70 8.92 -0.49
N LEU A 75 -0.99 7.94 0.05
CA LEU A 75 -0.05 7.11 -0.71
C LEU A 75 -0.65 5.76 -1.13
N ALA A 76 -1.91 5.51 -0.75
CA ALA A 76 -2.67 4.32 -1.10
C ALA A 76 -4.13 4.68 -1.40
N HIS A 77 -4.88 3.71 -1.94
CA HIS A 77 -6.30 3.86 -2.19
C HIS A 77 -7.05 4.13 -0.89
N THR A 78 -7.84 5.20 -0.88
CA THR A 78 -8.53 5.66 0.33
C THR A 78 -10.03 5.55 0.14
N LEU A 79 -10.74 5.07 1.17
CA LEU A 79 -12.20 4.99 1.12
C LEU A 79 -12.83 6.38 0.91
N PRO A 80 -14.00 6.48 0.24
CA PRO A 80 -14.64 7.77 0.00
C PRO A 80 -14.90 8.52 1.31
N ILE A 81 -14.40 9.75 1.36
CA ILE A 81 -14.61 10.66 2.47
C ILE A 81 -15.65 11.67 2.03
N HIS A 82 -16.71 11.85 2.82
CA HIS A 82 -17.67 12.93 2.62
C HIS A 82 -17.06 14.25 3.10
N SER A 83 -16.12 14.81 2.33
CA SER A 83 -15.49 16.09 2.61
C SER A 83 -15.27 16.89 1.34
N HIS A 84 -15.73 18.14 1.33
CA HIS A 84 -15.49 19.09 0.24
C HIS A 84 -14.01 19.51 0.12
N ASN A 85 -13.18 19.12 1.08
CA ASN A 85 -11.78 19.51 1.14
C ASN A 85 -10.85 18.46 0.51
N PHE A 86 -11.34 17.39 -0.11
CA PHE A 86 -10.49 16.40 -0.76
C PHE A 86 -10.42 16.63 -2.27
N VAL A 87 -9.21 16.65 -2.83
CA VAL A 87 -8.94 16.91 -4.24
C VAL A 87 -8.14 15.76 -4.84
N GLY A 88 -8.49 15.34 -6.05
CA GLY A 88 -7.84 14.21 -6.71
C GLY A 88 -8.78 13.54 -7.68
N SER A 89 -8.52 12.26 -7.95
CA SER A 89 -9.36 11.43 -8.81
C SER A 89 -9.83 10.18 -8.08
N TYR A 90 -10.98 9.68 -8.51
CA TYR A 90 -11.45 8.37 -8.08
C TYR A 90 -10.92 7.27 -9.01
N GLU A 91 -10.65 6.11 -8.43
CA GLU A 91 -10.37 4.87 -9.11
C GLU A 91 -11.26 3.77 -8.54
N GLN A 92 -11.83 2.94 -9.40
CA GLN A 92 -12.60 1.77 -8.98
C GLN A 92 -11.64 0.60 -8.81
N LEU A 93 -11.46 0.14 -7.57
CA LEU A 93 -10.57 -0.95 -7.22
C LEU A 93 -11.37 -2.23 -6.99
N ALA A 94 -11.01 -3.30 -7.68
CA ALA A 94 -11.53 -4.65 -7.46
C ALA A 94 -10.34 -5.63 -7.42
N MET A 95 -10.47 -6.69 -6.62
CA MET A 95 -9.38 -7.65 -6.39
C MET A 95 -9.83 -9.07 -6.63
N TRP A 96 -8.88 -9.93 -7.01
CA TRP A 96 -9.09 -11.37 -7.04
C TRP A 96 -8.60 -11.99 -5.74
N ASP A 97 -9.45 -12.79 -5.12
CA ASP A 97 -9.11 -13.61 -3.97
C ASP A 97 -9.35 -15.08 -4.33
N PHE A 98 -8.28 -15.83 -4.59
CA PHE A 98 -8.30 -17.23 -5.02
C PHE A 98 -9.37 -17.58 -6.08
N GLY A 99 -9.47 -16.75 -7.13
CA GLY A 99 -10.40 -16.96 -8.24
C GLY A 99 -11.81 -16.40 -8.02
N VAL A 100 -12.06 -15.76 -6.87
CA VAL A 100 -13.27 -14.98 -6.61
C VAL A 100 -12.96 -13.51 -6.84
N LEU A 101 -13.73 -12.84 -7.71
CA LEU A 101 -13.64 -11.41 -7.89
C LEU A 101 -14.41 -10.71 -6.77
N SER A 102 -13.74 -9.85 -6.02
CA SER A 102 -14.37 -9.03 -4.99
C SER A 102 -15.25 -7.93 -5.60
N VAL A 103 -16.19 -7.42 -4.81
CA VAL A 103 -16.98 -6.25 -5.20
C VAL A 103 -16.04 -5.05 -5.33
N GLY A 104 -16.13 -4.34 -6.46
CA GLY A 104 -15.32 -3.16 -6.68
C GLY A 104 -15.73 -1.98 -5.79
N HIS A 105 -14.76 -1.32 -5.17
CA HIS A 105 -14.94 -0.12 -4.38
C HIS A 105 -14.51 1.11 -5.18
N LEU A 106 -15.34 2.15 -5.22
CA LEU A 106 -14.88 3.45 -5.70
C LEU A 106 -14.02 4.07 -4.59
N THR A 107 -12.76 4.37 -4.87
CA THR A 107 -11.77 4.86 -3.90
C THR A 107 -11.06 6.08 -4.44
N TRP A 108 -10.52 6.93 -3.57
CA TRP A 108 -9.57 7.95 -3.99
C TRP A 108 -8.24 7.28 -4.34
N MET A 109 -7.67 7.61 -5.50
CA MET A 109 -6.38 7.04 -5.91
C MET A 109 -5.21 7.65 -5.11
N PRO A 110 -4.09 6.93 -4.98
CA PRO A 110 -2.84 7.49 -4.48
C PRO A 110 -2.48 8.81 -5.18
N GLY A 111 -1.99 9.80 -4.43
CA GLY A 111 -1.73 11.15 -4.92
C GLY A 111 -2.89 12.13 -4.75
N SER A 112 -4.08 11.65 -4.40
CA SER A 112 -5.17 12.51 -3.94
C SER A 112 -4.82 13.13 -2.58
N ALA A 113 -5.39 14.30 -2.26
CA ALA A 113 -4.97 15.07 -1.10
C ALA A 113 -6.10 15.86 -0.44
N VAL A 114 -5.95 16.11 0.86
CA VAL A 114 -6.75 17.11 1.58
C VAL A 114 -6.23 18.50 1.21
N HIS A 115 -7.11 19.46 0.96
CA HIS A 115 -6.76 20.82 0.53
C HIS A 115 -5.92 21.57 1.58
N SER A 116 -6.28 21.42 2.87
CA SER A 116 -5.67 22.13 3.99
C SER A 116 -5.42 21.21 5.19
N GLY A 117 -4.25 21.34 5.81
CA GLY A 117 -3.84 20.60 7.00
C GLY A 117 -3.33 19.18 6.71
N ALA A 118 -2.49 18.67 7.59
CA ALA A 118 -2.18 17.24 7.62
C ALA A 118 -3.36 16.49 8.24
N THR A 119 -3.60 15.27 7.77
CA THR A 119 -4.64 14.38 8.28
C THR A 119 -4.02 13.04 8.66
N ARG A 120 -4.61 12.38 9.65
CA ARG A 120 -4.20 11.06 10.11
C ARG A 120 -4.95 10.00 9.32
N TRP A 121 -4.21 9.04 8.78
CA TRP A 121 -4.70 7.97 7.94
C TRP A 121 -4.37 6.64 8.59
N LEU A 122 -5.40 5.88 8.93
CA LEU A 122 -5.27 4.51 9.39
C LEU A 122 -5.09 3.59 8.19
N ILE A 123 -4.08 2.71 8.26
CA ILE A 123 -3.88 1.64 7.27
C ILE A 123 -4.66 0.42 7.75
N ARG A 124 -5.69 0.03 7.01
CA ARG A 124 -6.52 -1.13 7.33
C ARG A 124 -5.82 -2.42 6.91
N GLU A 125 -6.28 -3.54 7.44
CA GLU A 125 -5.85 -4.89 7.05
C GLU A 125 -6.03 -5.16 5.54
N ASP A 126 -7.08 -4.61 4.94
CA ASP A 126 -7.36 -4.69 3.49
C ASP A 126 -6.48 -3.75 2.63
N SER A 127 -5.47 -3.11 3.24
CA SER A 127 -4.56 -2.13 2.63
C SER A 127 -5.20 -0.83 2.17
N LEU A 128 -6.51 -0.64 2.34
CA LEU A 128 -7.16 0.65 2.11
C LEU A 128 -6.84 1.60 3.25
N TRP A 129 -6.73 2.87 2.91
CA TRP A 129 -6.57 3.93 3.90
C TRP A 129 -7.92 4.49 4.31
N GLU A 130 -8.05 4.76 5.60
CA GLU A 130 -9.23 5.37 6.19
C GLU A 130 -8.82 6.59 7.00
N ARG A 131 -9.66 7.63 6.96
CA ARG A 131 -9.40 8.83 7.74
C ARG A 131 -9.61 8.51 9.22
N SER A 132 -8.55 8.64 10.02
CA SER A 132 -8.67 8.57 11.48
C SER A 132 -9.41 9.80 12.00
N HIS A 133 -10.28 9.58 12.99
CA HIS A 133 -10.87 10.64 13.81
C HIS A 133 -9.83 11.30 14.72
#